data_AF-A0A5B7BAH5-F1
#
_entry.id   AF-A0A5B7BAH5-F1
#
_cell.length_a   1.000
_cell.length_b   1.000
_cell.length_c   1.000
_cell.angle_alpha   90.00
_cell.angle_beta   90.00
_cell.angle_gamma   90.00
#
_symmetry.space_group_name_H-M   'P 1'
#
loop_
_entity.id
_entity.type
_entity.pdbx_description
1 polymer ?
#
loop_
_entity_poly.entity_id
_entity_poly.type
_entity_poly.pdbx_seq_one_letter_code
_entity_poly.pdbx_strand_id
1 'polypeptide(L)'
;CCEIPKILRNSMNQGLSLAIGPYHHGKPNLQQVQNLKDKFANKFVSNDQQKRIVLKDKLLEKIKEVRECYVENLKPKIEDDKLAEMMLLDGCFILYYIKCVVGEKIDKHDLEMKGHVIAFVGQDLFLL
;
A
#
# COMPACT_ATOMS: atom_id res chain seq x y z
N CYS A 1 3.08 5.24 14.19
CA CYS A 1 3.56 4.02 14.88
C CYS A 1 2.37 3.15 15.24
N CYS A 2 1.90 2.31 14.32
CA CYS A 2 0.86 1.34 14.66
C CYS A 2 1.53 -0.02 14.85
N GLU A 3 1.88 -0.33 16.09
CA GLU A 3 2.11 -1.72 16.46
C GLU A 3 0.75 -2.39 16.57
N ILE A 4 0.50 -3.40 15.72
CA ILE A 4 -0.76 -4.12 15.79
C ILE A 4 -0.87 -4.81 17.16
N PRO A 5 -2.01 -4.64 17.88
CA PRO A 5 -2.24 -5.24 19.19
C PRO A 5 -1.91 -6.73 19.24
N LYS A 6 -1.24 -7.16 20.31
CA LYS A 6 -0.74 -8.54 20.50
C LYS A 6 -1.82 -9.61 20.34
N ILE A 7 -3.09 -9.28 20.58
CA ILE A 7 -4.22 -10.21 20.45
C ILE A 7 -4.50 -10.60 18.99
N LEU A 8 -4.21 -9.70 18.05
CA LEU A 8 -4.34 -9.94 16.62
C LEU A 8 -3.11 -10.68 16.05
N ARG A 9 -1.99 -10.69 16.80
CA ARG A 9 -0.72 -11.30 16.41
C ARG A 9 -0.78 -12.84 16.32
N ASN A 10 -1.72 -13.49 17.03
CA ASN A 10 -1.87 -14.95 17.03
C ASN A 10 -2.74 -15.50 15.88
N SER A 11 -3.64 -14.71 15.28
CA SER A 11 -4.28 -15.10 14.00
C SER A 11 -3.37 -14.82 12.80
N MET A 12 -2.32 -14.01 13.01
CA MET A 12 -1.29 -13.62 12.03
C MET A 12 -0.13 -14.61 11.85
N ASN A 13 -0.23 -15.86 12.31
CA ASN A 13 0.67 -16.91 11.83
C ASN A 13 0.46 -17.23 10.32
N GLN A 14 -0.51 -16.56 9.68
CA GLN A 14 -0.67 -16.39 8.22
C GLN A 14 -0.82 -14.89 7.82
N GLY A 15 -0.30 -13.97 8.64
CA GLY A 15 -0.74 -12.58 8.76
C GLY A 15 -0.11 -11.58 7.80
N LEU A 16 -0.90 -11.12 6.84
CA LEU A 16 -0.58 -10.05 5.92
C LEU A 16 -0.72 -8.68 6.63
N SER A 17 0.32 -8.19 7.30
CA SER A 17 0.29 -6.84 7.91
C SER A 17 0.47 -5.76 6.83
N LEU A 18 -0.50 -4.85 6.68
CA LEU A 18 -0.44 -3.83 5.63
C LEU A 18 0.56 -2.71 5.96
N ALA A 19 1.71 -2.78 5.32
CA ALA A 19 2.83 -1.86 5.49
C ALA A 19 2.63 -0.55 4.69
N ILE A 20 1.84 0.42 5.15
CA ILE A 20 1.69 1.70 4.41
C ILE A 20 2.84 2.66 4.74
N GLY A 21 3.43 3.23 3.70
CA GLY A 21 4.46 4.24 3.76
C GLY A 21 5.86 3.71 4.14
N PRO A 22 6.80 4.64 4.33
CA PRO A 22 8.22 4.34 4.51
C PRO A 22 8.57 3.65 5.84
N TYR A 23 7.70 3.73 6.87
CA TYR A 23 7.97 3.20 8.21
C TYR A 23 8.25 1.68 8.25
N HIS A 24 7.70 0.95 7.30
CA HIS A 24 7.73 -0.51 7.26
C HIS A 24 8.58 -1.05 6.10
N HIS A 25 9.31 -0.16 5.40
CA HIS A 25 10.13 -0.52 4.25
C HIS A 25 11.22 -1.55 4.63
N GLY A 26 11.45 -2.53 3.75
CA GLY A 26 12.55 -3.50 3.87
C GLY A 26 12.34 -4.64 4.89
N LYS A 27 11.19 -4.72 5.57
CA LYS A 27 10.91 -5.81 6.50
C LYS A 27 10.57 -7.13 5.75
N PRO A 28 11.34 -8.22 5.94
CA PRO A 28 11.17 -9.46 5.17
C PRO A 28 9.78 -10.09 5.27
N ASN A 29 9.14 -9.97 6.43
CA ASN A 29 7.80 -10.49 6.68
C ASN A 29 6.68 -9.75 5.92
N LEU A 30 6.99 -8.68 5.19
CA LEU A 30 6.01 -7.85 4.47
C LEU A 30 6.13 -7.96 2.93
N GLN A 31 7.03 -8.81 2.42
CA GLN A 31 7.24 -8.96 0.97
C GLN A 31 6.00 -9.42 0.21
N GLN A 32 5.22 -10.35 0.79
CA GLN A 32 3.98 -10.84 0.16
C GLN A 32 2.98 -9.70 -0.07
N VAL A 33 2.88 -8.77 0.88
CA VAL A 33 2.04 -7.58 0.80
C VAL A 33 2.53 -6.66 -0.32
N GLN A 34 3.84 -6.46 -0.44
CA GLN A 34 4.40 -5.58 -1.47
C GLN A 34 4.17 -6.13 -2.87
N ASN A 35 4.24 -7.45 -3.06
CA ASN A 35 3.90 -8.08 -4.34
C ASN A 35 2.42 -7.87 -4.70
N LEU A 36 1.52 -7.94 -3.72
CA LEU A 36 0.11 -7.61 -3.94
C LEU A 36 -0.07 -6.14 -4.34
N LYS A 37 0.58 -5.21 -3.64
CA LYS A 37 0.50 -3.78 -3.99
C LYS A 37 0.99 -3.48 -5.39
N ASP A 38 2.11 -4.07 -5.81
CA ASP A 38 2.61 -3.90 -7.17
C ASP A 38 1.62 -4.44 -8.21
N LYS A 39 1.07 -5.64 -7.98
CA LYS A 39 0.02 -6.22 -8.83
C LYS A 39 -1.20 -5.30 -8.95
N PHE A 40 -1.69 -4.76 -7.83
CA PHE A 40 -2.86 -3.88 -7.85
C PHE A 40 -2.56 -2.50 -8.41
N ALA A 41 -1.36 -1.97 -8.20
CA ALA A 41 -0.93 -0.74 -8.85
C ALA A 41 -0.92 -0.89 -10.36
N ASN A 42 -0.42 -2.02 -10.88
CA ASN A 42 -0.48 -2.34 -12.30
C ASN A 42 -1.94 -2.48 -12.78
N LYS A 43 -2.81 -3.18 -12.04
CA LYS A 43 -4.24 -3.26 -12.38
C LYS A 43 -4.94 -1.90 -12.38
N PHE A 44 -4.60 -1.02 -11.44
CA PHE A 44 -5.19 0.31 -11.32
C PHE A 44 -4.91 1.16 -12.56
N VAL A 45 -3.69 1.06 -13.11
CA VAL A 45 -3.32 1.73 -14.36
C VAL A 45 -3.67 0.91 -15.61
N SER A 46 -4.47 -0.16 -15.50
CA SER A 46 -4.80 -1.08 -16.60
C SER A 46 -3.56 -1.65 -17.30
N ASN A 47 -2.51 -1.93 -16.54
CA ASN A 47 -1.19 -2.40 -16.98
C ASN A 47 -0.43 -1.42 -17.92
N ASP A 48 -0.86 -0.16 -17.98
CA ASP A 48 -0.24 0.89 -18.78
C ASP A 48 0.97 1.49 -18.04
N GLN A 49 2.17 1.13 -18.48
CA GLN A 49 3.41 1.61 -17.86
C GLN A 49 3.64 3.11 -18.08
N GLN A 50 3.14 3.71 -19.16
CA GLN A 50 3.26 5.16 -19.35
C GLN A 50 2.43 5.90 -18.30
N LYS A 51 1.19 5.44 -18.03
CA LYS A 51 0.38 6.00 -16.94
C LYS A 51 1.06 5.86 -15.59
N ARG A 52 1.70 4.70 -15.33
CA ARG A 52 2.45 4.47 -14.09
C ARG A 52 3.58 5.48 -13.93
N ILE A 53 4.36 5.72 -14.99
CA ILE A 53 5.45 6.71 -15.01
C ILE A 53 4.90 8.12 -14.76
N VAL A 54 3.87 8.53 -15.49
CA VAL A 54 3.24 9.86 -15.31
C VAL A 54 2.71 10.07 -13.89
N LEU A 55 2.12 9.04 -13.27
CA LEU A 55 1.67 9.12 -11.87
C LEU A 55 2.86 9.24 -10.90
N LYS A 56 3.95 8.52 -11.14
CA LYS A 56 5.18 8.63 -10.36
C LYS A 56 5.80 10.02 -10.48
N ASP A 57 5.85 10.59 -11.68
CA ASP A 57 6.38 11.93 -11.91
C ASP A 57 5.58 13.00 -11.16
N LYS A 58 4.24 12.90 -11.17
CA LYS A 58 3.37 13.77 -10.36
C LYS A 58 3.61 13.62 -8.86
N LEU A 59 3.94 12.42 -8.37
CA LEU A 59 4.32 12.21 -6.97
C LEU A 59 5.69 12.82 -6.68
N LEU A 60 6.63 12.73 -7.61
CA LEU A 60 7.95 13.35 -7.50
C LEU A 60 7.87 14.87 -7.39
N GLU A 61 6.97 15.52 -8.14
CA GLU A 61 6.69 16.96 -8.02
C GLU A 61 6.29 17.37 -6.59
N LYS A 62 5.66 16.45 -5.85
CA LYS A 62 5.15 16.64 -4.49
C LYS A 62 5.98 15.98 -3.40
N ILE A 63 7.12 15.38 -3.75
CA ILE A 63 7.83 14.47 -2.84
C ILE A 63 8.39 15.16 -1.60
N LYS A 64 8.75 16.44 -1.71
CA LYS A 64 9.22 17.24 -0.57
C LYS A 64 8.12 17.46 0.46
N GLU A 65 6.92 17.86 0.00
CA GLU A 65 5.73 18.03 0.85
C GLU A 65 5.37 16.70 1.52
N VAL A 66 5.40 15.59 0.77
CA VAL A 66 5.17 14.24 1.31
C VAL A 66 6.20 13.87 2.36
N ARG A 67 7.48 14.17 2.13
CA ARG A 67 8.58 13.89 3.07
C ARG A 67 8.42 14.68 4.37
N GLU A 68 7.93 15.91 4.29
CA GLU A 68 7.69 16.76 5.46
C GLU A 68 6.63 16.19 6.41
N CYS A 69 5.70 15.37 5.90
CA CYS A 69 4.69 14.67 6.70
C CYS A 69 5.27 13.54 7.57
N TYR A 70 6.54 13.15 7.38
CA TYR A 70 7.20 12.11 8.18
C TYR A 70 8.11 12.70 9.25
N VAL A 71 8.34 11.95 10.33
CA VAL A 71 9.25 12.37 11.41
C VAL A 71 10.69 12.55 10.91
N GLU A 72 11.43 13.49 11.51
CA GLU A 72 12.77 13.91 11.08
C GLU A 72 13.78 12.76 10.89
N ASN A 73 13.69 11.71 11.72
CA ASN A 73 14.60 10.55 11.65
C ASN A 73 14.34 9.61 10.46
N LEU A 74 13.22 9.77 9.75
CA LEU A 74 12.88 9.04 8.52
C LEU A 74 13.20 9.87 7.26
N LYS A 75 13.19 11.20 7.35
CA LYS A 75 13.44 12.10 6.22
C LYS A 75 14.78 11.88 5.50
N PRO A 76 15.93 11.62 6.16
CA PRO A 76 17.20 11.45 5.45
C PRO A 76 17.47 10.02 4.96
N LYS A 77 16.63 9.03 5.30
CA LYS A 77 16.96 7.60 5.10
C LYS A 77 16.48 7.02 3.77
N ILE A 78 15.69 7.76 3.01
CA ILE A 78 14.95 7.22 1.85
C ILE A 78 15.07 8.21 0.70
N GLU A 79 15.58 7.78 -0.43
CA GLU A 79 15.67 8.57 -1.66
C GLU A 79 14.28 9.00 -2.17
N ASP A 80 14.19 10.16 -2.81
CA ASP A 80 12.93 10.70 -3.33
C ASP A 80 12.24 9.75 -4.31
N ASP A 81 13.00 9.16 -5.23
CA ASP A 81 12.47 8.19 -6.20
C ASP A 81 11.85 6.97 -5.52
N LYS A 82 12.52 6.48 -4.47
CA LYS A 82 12.04 5.34 -3.69
C LYS A 82 10.80 5.69 -2.89
N LEU A 83 10.76 6.88 -2.29
CA LEU A 83 9.59 7.37 -1.57
C LEU A 83 8.39 7.53 -2.52
N ALA A 84 8.60 8.09 -3.71
CA ALA A 84 7.55 8.22 -4.72
C ALA A 84 7.03 6.87 -5.19
N GLU A 85 7.91 5.88 -5.40
CA GLU A 85 7.50 4.51 -5.72
C GLU A 85 6.65 3.89 -4.61
N MET A 86 7.05 4.05 -3.34
CA MET A 86 6.26 3.57 -2.21
C MET A 86 4.87 4.22 -2.16
N MET A 87 4.80 5.55 -2.31
CA MET A 87 3.54 6.28 -2.31
C MET A 87 2.62 5.85 -3.47
N LEU A 88 3.19 5.62 -4.65
CA LEU A 88 2.43 5.14 -5.81
C LEU A 88 1.82 3.77 -5.55
N LEU A 89 2.62 2.82 -5.05
CA LEU A 89 2.16 1.47 -4.77
C LEU A 89 1.09 1.45 -3.69
N ASP A 90 1.31 2.20 -2.61
CA ASP A 90 0.36 2.31 -1.50
C ASP A 90 -0.94 2.99 -1.93
N GLY A 91 -0.84 4.16 -2.58
CA GLY A 91 -2.00 4.92 -3.04
C GLY A 91 -2.84 4.14 -4.04
N CYS A 92 -2.22 3.53 -5.06
CA CYS A 92 -2.96 2.72 -6.03
C CYS A 92 -3.61 1.49 -5.38
N PHE A 93 -2.93 0.84 -4.43
CA PHE A 93 -3.49 -0.29 -3.69
C PHE A 93 -4.74 0.12 -2.89
N ILE A 94 -4.65 1.21 -2.13
CA ILE A 94 -5.77 1.73 -1.32
C ILE A 94 -6.94 2.14 -2.22
N LEU A 95 -6.68 2.89 -3.29
CA LEU A 95 -7.72 3.33 -4.23
C LEU A 95 -8.38 2.15 -4.93
N TYR A 96 -7.61 1.16 -5.36
CA TYR A 96 -8.15 -0.06 -5.95
C TYR A 96 -9.00 -0.83 -4.95
N TYR A 97 -8.52 -1.00 -3.71
CA TYR A 97 -9.27 -1.63 -2.63
C TYR A 97 -10.61 -0.92 -2.37
N ILE A 98 -10.59 0.41 -2.19
CA ILE A 98 -11.80 1.23 -2.00
C ILE A 98 -12.76 1.05 -3.19
N LYS A 99 -12.25 1.10 -4.43
CA LYS A 99 -13.06 0.91 -5.63
C LYS A 99 -13.76 -0.45 -5.66
N CYS A 100 -13.12 -1.50 -5.14
CA CYS A 100 -13.69 -2.84 -5.08
C CYS A 100 -14.68 -3.04 -3.93
N VAL A 101 -14.48 -2.36 -2.79
CA VAL A 101 -15.32 -2.52 -1.60
C VAL A 101 -16.53 -1.58 -1.62
N VAL A 102 -16.36 -0.36 -2.14
CA VAL A 102 -17.40 0.69 -2.20
C VAL A 102 -18.11 0.71 -3.55
N GLY A 103 -17.42 0.33 -4.64
CA GLY A 103 -18.00 0.36 -5.98
C GLY A 103 -18.89 -0.85 -6.26
N GLU A 104 -20.12 -0.60 -6.71
CA GLU A 104 -21.10 -1.63 -7.12
C GLU A 104 -20.70 -2.48 -8.35
N LYS A 105 -19.52 -2.25 -8.95
CA LYS A 105 -19.19 -2.69 -10.32
C LYS A 105 -17.91 -3.51 -10.49
N ILE A 106 -17.06 -3.65 -9.47
CA ILE A 106 -15.91 -4.55 -9.57
C ILE A 106 -16.28 -5.86 -8.90
N ASP A 107 -16.19 -6.94 -9.65
CA ASP A 107 -16.49 -8.25 -9.12
C ASP A 107 -15.49 -8.56 -8.00
N LYS A 108 -15.94 -9.05 -6.84
CA LYS A 108 -15.02 -9.40 -5.74
C LYS A 108 -13.98 -10.45 -6.17
N HIS A 109 -14.26 -11.15 -7.28
CA HIS A 109 -13.32 -12.04 -7.96
C HIS A 109 -12.10 -11.32 -8.59
N ASP A 110 -12.23 -10.05 -9.01
CA ASP A 110 -11.14 -9.27 -9.62
C ASP A 110 -10.03 -8.91 -8.64
N LEU A 111 -10.37 -8.86 -7.34
CA LEU A 111 -9.39 -8.68 -6.29
C LEU A 111 -8.40 -9.85 -6.25
N GLU A 112 -8.71 -11.04 -6.77
CA GLU A 112 -7.84 -12.23 -6.63
C GLU A 112 -7.31 -12.44 -5.19
N MET A 113 -8.02 -11.87 -4.21
CA MET A 113 -7.74 -11.93 -2.79
C MET A 113 -8.84 -12.75 -2.16
N LYS A 114 -8.47 -13.73 -1.35
CA LYS A 114 -9.46 -14.52 -0.61
C LYS A 114 -10.25 -13.59 0.30
N GLY A 115 -11.54 -13.84 0.50
CA GLY A 115 -12.44 -12.96 1.26
C GLY A 115 -11.93 -12.58 2.67
N HIS A 116 -11.19 -13.47 3.33
CA HIS A 116 -10.55 -13.16 4.62
C HIS A 116 -9.45 -12.10 4.49
N VAL A 117 -8.67 -12.11 3.41
CA VAL A 117 -7.61 -11.12 3.17
C VAL A 117 -8.22 -9.74 2.94
N ILE A 118 -9.36 -9.65 2.24
CA ILE A 118 -10.11 -8.41 2.08
C ILE A 118 -10.57 -7.88 3.46
N ALA A 119 -11.13 -8.74 4.31
CA ALA A 119 -11.55 -8.36 5.66
C ALA A 119 -10.37 -7.87 6.53
N PHE A 120 -9.21 -8.53 6.44
CA PHE A 120 -8.00 -8.13 7.18
C PHE A 120 -7.44 -6.80 6.67
N VAL A 121 -7.35 -6.61 5.36
CA VAL A 121 -6.91 -5.34 4.76
C VAL A 121 -7.87 -4.22 5.15
N GLY A 122 -9.18 -4.48 5.15
CA GLY A 122 -10.18 -3.55 5.64
C GLY A 122 -9.96 -3.18 7.10
N GLN A 123 -9.79 -4.16 7.98
CA GLN A 123 -9.49 -3.90 9.40
C GLN A 123 -8.22 -3.07 9.57
N ASP A 124 -7.13 -3.40 8.89
CA ASP A 124 -5.88 -2.63 8.94
C ASP A 124 -6.10 -1.19 8.44
N LEU A 125 -6.84 -0.99 7.34
CA LEU A 125 -7.13 0.34 6.79
C LEU A 125 -8.05 1.19 7.67
N PHE A 126 -9.04 0.59 8.35
CA PHE A 126 -9.93 1.29 9.28
C PHE A 126 -9.27 1.60 10.63
N LEU A 127 -8.15 0.94 10.95
CA LEU A 127 -7.41 1.10 12.21
C LEU A 127 -6.13 1.96 12.06
N LEU A 128 -5.86 2.50 10.87
CA LEU A 128 -4.80 3.50 10.61
C LEU A 128 -5.24 4.91 11.01
#